data_AF-A0A519GPE4-F1
#
_entry.id   AF-A0A519GPE4-F1
#
_cell.length_a   1.000
_cell.length_b   1.000
_cell.length_c   1.000
_cell.angle_alpha   90.00
_cell.angle_beta   90.00
_cell.angle_gamma   90.00
#
_symmetry.space_group_name_H-M   'P 1'
#
loop_
_entity.id
_entity.type
_entity.pdbx_description
1 polymer ?
#
loop_
_entity_poly.entity_id
_entity_poly.type
_entity_poly.pdbx_seq_one_letter_code
_entity_poly.pdbx_strand_id
1 'polypeptide(L)'
;QAKSRAFATEQIAQQMVDFKRLGVLGEWDHPYKTMDFANEAGELRAFKRVIERGFVYRGLKPVYWCFDCGSSLAEFEIEYADKKSQTLDVAFKAHDKAKVLAAFGLAPPPAVHPEPVEGPGTASTSSARTDADIFAVIWTTTAWTIPANQAINLNPELEYSLVDTERGLLVLAASLVEMCMNRYALDGKVLATVKGEALGGLEFEHPLYDVKDENGVQGYKRLSPVYLADYATATDGTGLVHSSPAYGVDDFNSCVANGVAYDDILNPVQGNGSYAPDFPMFGGQNIWKAVPEIIHALREAGRLLTTEAITHSYPHCWRHKTPVIYRAAAQWFIRMDEGEGVFTKDKAPRTLRQTALDAIEHTSFYPENGKARLHDMIANRPDWCISRQRSWGVPIPFFLHKDSGELHPRTMEILDQAADIVEKGGIEAWSRVTAEEILGAEDAPSYTKSTDILEVWFDSGSTFWHVLRGTHPNVHHETGPEADLYLEGHDQHRGWFHSSLLLASALEGRAPYRGLLTHGFTIDAQGRKMSKSLGNGLDPQEVSKKMGAEIIRLWVAASD
;
A
#
# COMPACT_ATOMS: atom_id res chain seq x y z
N GLN A 1 -16.08 -8.49 -18.98
CA GLN A 1 -16.06 -9.96 -18.93
C GLN A 1 -16.01 -10.55 -20.34
N ALA A 2 -17.11 -10.67 -21.07
CA ALA A 2 -17.12 -11.20 -22.45
C ALA A 2 -16.10 -10.55 -23.41
N LYS A 3 -16.00 -9.21 -23.43
CA LYS A 3 -14.99 -8.49 -24.24
C LYS A 3 -13.55 -8.84 -23.84
N SER A 4 -13.31 -9.05 -22.54
CA SER A 4 -12.00 -9.43 -22.00
C SER A 4 -11.63 -10.86 -22.40
N ARG A 5 -12.59 -11.81 -22.33
CA ARG A 5 -12.40 -13.19 -22.85
C ARG A 5 -12.07 -13.20 -24.34
N ALA A 6 -12.81 -12.44 -25.14
CA ALA A 6 -12.60 -12.36 -26.58
C ALA A 6 -11.18 -11.85 -26.90
N PHE A 7 -10.78 -10.74 -26.27
CA PHE A 7 -9.43 -10.21 -26.43
C PHE A 7 -8.35 -11.20 -25.96
N ALA A 8 -8.50 -11.81 -24.78
CA ALA A 8 -7.55 -12.79 -24.29
C ALA A 8 -7.43 -14.01 -25.22
N THR A 9 -8.55 -14.48 -25.77
CA THR A 9 -8.57 -15.60 -26.74
C THR A 9 -7.78 -15.28 -28.00
N GLU A 10 -7.96 -14.07 -28.54
CA GLU A 10 -7.19 -13.58 -29.69
C GLU A 10 -5.69 -13.53 -29.38
N GLN A 11 -5.32 -12.97 -28.22
CA GLN A 11 -3.91 -12.88 -27.80
C GLN A 11 -3.28 -14.26 -27.59
N ILE A 12 -4.00 -15.21 -26.98
CA ILE A 12 -3.54 -16.59 -26.79
C ILE A 12 -3.27 -17.25 -28.15
N ALA A 13 -4.19 -17.11 -29.11
CA ALA A 13 -4.02 -17.70 -30.43
C ALA A 13 -2.78 -17.14 -31.15
N GLN A 14 -2.55 -15.83 -31.07
CA GLN A 14 -1.38 -15.19 -31.65
C GLN A 14 -0.08 -15.67 -30.98
N GLN A 15 0.00 -15.64 -29.65
CA GLN A 15 1.19 -16.05 -28.91
C GLN A 15 1.51 -17.53 -29.10
N MET A 16 0.50 -18.39 -29.21
CA MET A 16 0.68 -19.82 -29.46
C MET A 16 1.36 -20.08 -30.81
N VAL A 17 1.01 -19.34 -31.86
CA VAL A 17 1.69 -19.41 -33.16
C VAL A 17 3.17 -19.05 -33.01
N ASP A 18 3.45 -17.99 -32.27
CA ASP A 18 4.81 -17.49 -32.07
C ASP A 18 5.69 -18.49 -31.30
N PHE A 19 5.16 -19.10 -30.24
CA PHE A 19 5.85 -20.15 -29.48
C PHE A 19 6.10 -21.41 -30.31
N LYS A 20 5.09 -21.89 -31.06
CA LYS A 20 5.24 -23.03 -31.98
C LYS A 20 6.32 -22.75 -33.03
N ARG A 21 6.39 -21.51 -33.54
CA ARG A 21 7.39 -21.10 -34.53
C ARG A 21 8.81 -21.09 -33.98
N LEU A 22 8.99 -20.86 -32.68
CA LEU A 22 10.28 -21.00 -31.98
C LEU A 22 10.67 -22.47 -31.71
N GLY A 23 9.80 -23.43 -32.04
CA GLY A 23 10.06 -24.87 -31.86
C GLY A 23 9.92 -25.33 -30.41
N VAL A 24 9.10 -24.64 -29.62
CA VAL A 24 8.75 -25.06 -28.25
C VAL A 24 7.80 -26.24 -28.32
N LEU A 25 8.16 -27.32 -27.62
CA LEU A 25 7.33 -28.51 -27.47
C LEU A 25 6.42 -28.33 -26.26
N GLY A 26 5.13 -28.59 -26.42
CA GLY A 26 4.13 -28.45 -25.37
C GLY A 26 2.78 -29.03 -25.78
N GLU A 27 1.89 -29.17 -24.81
CA GLU A 27 0.50 -29.60 -25.00
C GLU A 27 -0.33 -28.42 -25.56
N TRP A 28 -0.16 -28.15 -26.85
CA TRP A 28 -0.74 -26.97 -27.49
C TRP A 28 -2.20 -27.11 -27.87
N ASP A 29 -2.72 -28.34 -27.93
CA ASP A 29 -4.12 -28.60 -28.27
C ASP A 29 -5.01 -28.46 -27.03
N HIS A 30 -4.43 -28.71 -25.85
CA HIS A 30 -5.10 -28.56 -24.55
C HIS A 30 -4.31 -27.69 -23.54
N PRO A 31 -3.94 -26.43 -23.87
CA PRO A 31 -3.27 -25.56 -22.92
C PRO A 31 -4.26 -25.14 -21.82
N TYR A 32 -3.80 -25.09 -20.56
CA TYR A 32 -4.61 -24.48 -19.51
C TYR A 32 -4.77 -22.97 -19.76
N LYS A 33 -5.94 -22.42 -19.41
CA LYS A 33 -6.17 -20.97 -19.37
C LYS A 33 -6.83 -20.65 -18.04
N THR A 34 -6.38 -19.61 -17.35
CA THR A 34 -7.00 -19.21 -16.07
C THR A 34 -8.49 -18.88 -16.22
N MET A 35 -8.91 -18.46 -17.42
CA MET A 35 -10.32 -18.20 -17.74
C MET A 35 -11.14 -19.46 -18.05
N ASP A 36 -10.55 -20.66 -18.12
CA ASP A 36 -11.35 -21.88 -18.30
C ASP A 36 -12.20 -22.11 -17.05
N PHE A 37 -13.49 -22.41 -17.23
CA PHE A 37 -14.46 -22.45 -16.12
C PHE A 37 -14.07 -23.43 -15.01
N ALA A 38 -13.44 -24.56 -15.37
CA ALA A 38 -12.92 -25.53 -14.41
C ALA A 38 -11.79 -24.95 -13.55
N ASN A 39 -10.92 -24.11 -14.14
CA ASN A 39 -9.83 -23.46 -13.41
C ASN A 39 -10.39 -22.34 -12.52
N GLU A 40 -11.32 -21.52 -13.00
CA GLU A 40 -12.01 -20.49 -12.20
C GLU A 40 -12.72 -21.10 -10.97
N ALA A 41 -13.38 -22.25 -11.14
CA ALA A 41 -14.02 -22.98 -10.04
C ALA A 41 -12.99 -23.65 -9.11
N GLY A 42 -11.92 -24.21 -9.67
CA GLY A 42 -10.80 -24.78 -8.91
C GLY A 42 -10.11 -23.76 -8.02
N GLU A 43 -9.97 -22.52 -8.50
CA GLU A 43 -9.45 -21.39 -7.73
C GLU A 43 -10.36 -21.03 -6.55
N LEU A 44 -11.68 -20.98 -6.74
CA LEU A 44 -12.64 -20.78 -5.64
C LEU A 44 -12.54 -21.86 -4.57
N ARG A 45 -12.33 -23.12 -4.98
CA ARG A 45 -12.15 -24.26 -4.08
C ARG A 45 -10.83 -24.15 -3.30
N ALA A 46 -9.75 -23.70 -3.96
CA ALA A 46 -8.50 -23.38 -3.30
C ALA A 46 -8.66 -22.23 -2.29
N PHE A 47 -9.33 -21.15 -2.68
CA PHE A 47 -9.61 -20.01 -1.81
C PHE A 47 -10.41 -20.40 -0.58
N LYS A 48 -11.49 -21.19 -0.76
CA LYS A 48 -12.25 -21.78 0.35
C LYS A 48 -11.34 -22.55 1.31
N ARG A 49 -10.42 -23.35 0.79
CA ARG A 49 -9.49 -24.13 1.62
C ARG A 49 -8.52 -23.22 2.40
N VAL A 50 -8.04 -22.13 1.81
CA VAL A 50 -7.20 -21.13 2.52
C VAL A 50 -7.98 -20.47 3.66
N ILE A 51 -9.29 -20.23 3.50
CA ILE A 51 -10.18 -19.73 4.56
C ILE A 51 -10.26 -20.75 5.72
N GLU A 52 -10.54 -22.02 5.42
CA GLU A 52 -10.66 -23.07 6.45
C GLU A 52 -9.38 -23.26 7.28
N ARG A 53 -8.22 -23.03 6.65
CA ARG A 53 -6.90 -23.05 7.30
C ARG A 53 -6.62 -21.84 8.19
N GLY A 54 -7.51 -20.84 8.19
CA GLY A 54 -7.51 -19.71 9.11
C GLY A 54 -6.65 -18.53 8.69
N PHE A 55 -6.28 -18.42 7.41
CA PHE A 55 -5.42 -17.34 6.93
C PHE A 55 -6.19 -16.10 6.46
N VAL A 56 -7.45 -16.25 6.05
CA VAL A 56 -8.21 -15.15 5.43
C VAL A 56 -8.89 -14.30 6.48
N TYR A 57 -8.74 -12.98 6.41
CA TYR A 57 -9.46 -12.05 7.26
C TYR A 57 -9.80 -10.75 6.52
N ARG A 58 -10.73 -9.97 7.08
CA ARG A 58 -11.05 -8.63 6.59
C ARG A 58 -10.36 -7.59 7.47
N GLY A 59 -9.68 -6.63 6.88
CA GLY A 59 -9.01 -5.56 7.61
C GLY A 59 -9.17 -4.21 6.95
N LEU A 60 -9.16 -3.14 7.74
CA LEU A 60 -8.93 -1.78 7.27
C LEU A 60 -7.43 -1.54 7.33
N LYS A 61 -6.77 -1.38 6.18
CA LYS A 61 -5.34 -1.03 6.12
C LYS A 61 -5.11 -0.04 4.99
N PRO A 62 -4.14 0.89 5.11
CA PRO A 62 -3.65 1.65 3.97
C PRO A 62 -3.07 0.70 2.94
N VAL A 63 -3.66 0.69 1.76
CA VAL A 63 -3.19 -0.09 0.61
C VAL A 63 -2.83 0.87 -0.51
N TYR A 64 -1.92 0.45 -1.39
CA TYR A 64 -1.71 1.19 -2.63
C TYR A 64 -3.01 1.25 -3.42
N TRP A 65 -3.35 2.43 -3.92
CA TRP A 65 -4.59 2.70 -4.63
C TRP A 65 -4.32 3.46 -5.92
N CYS A 66 -4.81 2.92 -7.03
CA CYS A 66 -4.71 3.56 -8.34
C CYS A 66 -6.07 4.09 -8.77
N PHE A 67 -6.17 5.41 -9.01
CA PHE A 67 -7.42 6.06 -9.41
C PHE A 67 -7.90 5.61 -10.79
N ASP A 68 -6.99 5.35 -11.73
CA ASP A 68 -7.34 4.83 -13.07
C ASP A 68 -7.81 3.38 -13.02
N CYS A 69 -7.27 2.60 -12.07
CA CYS A 69 -7.79 1.27 -11.79
C CYS A 69 -9.12 1.32 -11.03
N GLY A 70 -9.35 2.34 -10.19
CA GLY A 70 -10.39 2.33 -9.18
C GLY A 70 -10.25 1.16 -8.19
N SER A 71 -9.02 0.73 -7.89
CA SER A 71 -8.76 -0.49 -7.12
C SER A 71 -7.46 -0.40 -6.32
N SER A 72 -7.41 -1.20 -5.26
CA SER A 72 -6.18 -1.55 -4.55
C SER A 72 -5.16 -2.22 -5.49
N LEU A 73 -3.88 -2.08 -5.15
CA LEU A 73 -2.74 -2.74 -5.78
C LEU A 73 -1.88 -3.41 -4.70
N ALA A 74 -1.30 -4.57 -5.01
CA ALA A 74 -0.28 -5.18 -4.17
C ALA A 74 1.09 -4.55 -4.44
N GLU A 75 2.03 -4.74 -3.52
CA GLU A 75 3.37 -4.11 -3.56
C GLU A 75 4.15 -4.44 -4.86
N PHE A 76 4.01 -5.65 -5.39
CA PHE A 76 4.66 -6.05 -6.65
C PHE A 76 4.01 -5.44 -7.90
N GLU A 77 2.83 -4.83 -7.77
CA GLU A 77 2.15 -4.09 -8.86
C GLU A 77 2.57 -2.60 -8.88
N ILE A 78 3.56 -2.25 -8.07
CA ILE A 78 4.11 -0.90 -7.96
C ILE A 78 5.44 -0.83 -8.69
N GLU A 79 5.53 0.15 -9.57
CA GLU A 79 6.78 0.56 -10.18
C GLU A 79 7.15 1.95 -9.68
N TYR A 80 8.45 2.22 -9.57
CA TYR A 80 8.93 3.52 -9.14
C TYR A 80 9.38 4.34 -10.35
N ALA A 81 8.94 5.60 -10.39
CA ALA A 81 9.35 6.57 -11.40
C ALA A 81 9.50 7.96 -10.77
N ASP A 82 10.32 8.80 -11.39
CA ASP A 82 10.54 10.17 -10.91
C ASP A 82 9.26 11.00 -11.05
N LYS A 83 8.88 11.65 -9.96
CA LYS A 83 7.74 12.56 -9.88
C LYS A 83 8.21 13.92 -9.38
N LYS A 84 7.64 14.98 -9.95
CA LYS A 84 7.76 16.33 -9.42
C LYS A 84 6.74 16.54 -8.29
N SER A 85 7.21 16.92 -7.12
CA SER A 85 6.40 17.16 -5.92
C SER A 85 6.75 18.52 -5.31
N GLN A 86 5.85 19.06 -4.48
CA GLN A 86 6.13 20.24 -3.66
C GLN A 86 6.40 19.77 -2.23
N THR A 87 7.48 20.25 -1.62
CA THR A 87 7.72 20.11 -0.18
C THR A 87 6.94 21.16 0.58
N LEU A 88 6.63 20.90 1.85
CA LEU A 88 5.99 21.84 2.74
C LEU A 88 6.62 21.71 4.12
N ASP A 89 7.05 22.84 4.68
CA ASP A 89 7.34 22.96 6.11
C ASP A 89 6.16 23.67 6.78
N VAL A 90 5.42 22.96 7.64
CA VAL A 90 4.12 23.42 8.17
C VAL A 90 4.16 23.51 9.69
N ALA A 91 3.80 24.67 10.23
CA ALA A 91 3.75 24.96 11.66
C ALA A 91 2.40 24.59 12.28
N PHE A 92 2.41 23.62 13.18
CA PHE A 92 1.32 23.24 14.05
C PHE A 92 1.49 23.98 15.38
N LYS A 93 0.54 24.80 15.81
CA LYS A 93 0.69 25.61 17.04
C LYS A 93 0.38 24.79 18.28
N ALA A 94 1.17 24.96 19.33
CA ALA A 94 0.92 24.31 20.61
C ALA A 94 -0.45 24.73 21.15
N HIS A 95 -1.26 23.75 21.51
CA HIS A 95 -2.55 24.00 22.14
C HIS A 95 -2.37 24.50 23.58
N ASP A 96 -1.44 23.89 24.32
CA ASP A 96 -1.02 24.30 25.65
C ASP A 96 0.48 24.66 25.65
N LYS A 97 0.76 25.97 25.50
CA LYS A 97 2.12 26.52 25.50
C LYS A 97 2.89 26.19 26.78
N ALA A 98 2.23 26.18 27.93
CA ALA A 98 2.88 25.98 29.22
C ALA A 98 3.39 24.54 29.36
N LYS A 99 2.62 23.55 28.90
CA LYS A 99 3.06 22.15 28.86
C LYS A 99 4.28 21.95 27.97
N VAL A 100 4.32 22.60 26.79
CA VAL A 100 5.49 22.49 25.91
C VAL A 100 6.72 23.12 26.56
N LEU A 101 6.61 24.33 27.13
CA LEU A 101 7.74 24.97 27.84
C LEU A 101 8.23 24.10 29.01
N ALA A 102 7.31 23.53 29.79
CA ALA A 102 7.65 22.65 30.90
C ALA A 102 8.39 21.39 30.44
N ALA A 103 7.99 20.78 29.32
CA ALA A 103 8.69 19.65 28.72
C ALA A 103 10.14 19.99 28.35
N PHE A 104 10.40 21.23 27.94
CA PHE A 104 11.74 21.78 27.68
C PHE A 104 12.46 22.30 28.94
N GLY A 105 11.89 22.13 30.13
CA GLY A 105 12.47 22.62 31.39
C GLY A 105 12.44 24.15 31.55
N LEU A 106 11.59 24.84 30.78
CA LEU A 106 11.44 26.30 30.82
C LEU A 106 10.20 26.70 31.61
N ALA A 107 10.31 27.78 32.38
CA ALA A 107 9.17 28.34 33.10
C ALA A 107 8.19 29.03 32.13
N PRO A 108 6.87 28.82 32.27
CA PRO A 108 5.91 29.63 31.55
C PRO A 108 6.02 31.09 31.99
N PRO A 109 5.72 32.05 31.10
CA PRO A 109 5.72 33.45 31.46
C PRO A 109 4.73 33.71 32.61
N PRO A 110 5.03 34.63 33.54
CA PRO A 110 4.11 34.98 34.62
C PRO A 110 2.79 35.49 34.02
N ALA A 111 1.65 35.05 34.59
CA ALA A 111 0.33 35.49 34.14
C ALA A 111 0.25 37.02 34.18
N VAL A 112 0.18 37.65 33.01
CA VAL A 112 0.08 39.11 32.92
C VAL A 112 -1.34 39.51 33.32
N HIS A 113 -1.48 40.07 34.53
CA HIS A 113 -2.55 41.03 34.79
C HIS A 113 -2.23 42.31 34.01
N PRO A 114 -3.16 42.86 33.21
CA PRO A 114 -2.90 44.05 32.43
C PRO A 114 -2.87 45.27 33.36
N GLU A 115 -1.68 45.63 33.85
CA GLU A 115 -1.41 46.96 34.42
C GLU A 115 -0.69 47.78 33.34
N PRO A 116 -1.14 49.02 33.04
CA PRO A 116 -0.50 49.86 32.05
C PRO A 116 0.79 50.46 32.61
N VAL A 117 1.93 50.14 32.01
CA VAL A 117 3.23 50.74 32.37
C VAL A 117 3.54 51.89 31.40
N GLU A 118 3.39 53.13 31.86
CA GLU A 118 3.97 54.32 31.24
C GLU A 118 5.40 54.54 31.76
N GLY A 119 6.40 54.55 30.88
CA GLY A 119 7.76 54.97 31.21
C GLY A 119 8.77 54.69 30.09
N PRO A 120 9.65 55.66 29.71
CA PRO A 120 10.55 55.47 28.59
C PRO A 120 11.84 54.75 29.00
N GLY A 121 12.12 53.63 28.31
CA GLY A 121 13.44 53.21 27.87
C GLY A 121 14.42 52.66 28.92
N THR A 122 14.57 51.33 28.94
CA THR A 122 15.90 50.71 28.95
C THR A 122 15.89 49.51 27.99
N ALA A 123 16.89 49.43 27.12
CA ALA A 123 17.07 48.29 26.22
C ALA A 123 17.43 47.06 27.06
N SER A 124 16.48 46.13 27.18
CA SER A 124 16.67 44.85 27.85
C SER A 124 17.50 43.92 26.96
N THR A 125 18.60 43.42 27.53
CA THR A 125 19.28 42.21 27.08
C THR A 125 18.29 41.07 26.84
N SER A 126 18.53 40.26 25.80
CA SER A 126 17.62 39.21 25.30
C SER A 126 17.09 38.27 26.40
N SER A 127 15.91 38.58 26.95
CA SER A 127 15.09 37.58 27.61
C SER A 127 14.45 36.73 26.52
N ALA A 128 14.57 35.40 26.62
CA ALA A 128 13.92 34.48 25.68
C ALA A 128 12.44 34.86 25.54
N ARG A 129 11.90 34.90 24.32
CA ARG A 129 10.49 35.25 24.07
C ARG A 129 9.59 34.06 24.39
N THR A 130 9.56 33.63 25.65
CA THR A 130 8.70 32.53 26.13
C THR A 130 7.22 32.85 26.03
N ASP A 131 6.86 34.12 25.80
CA ASP A 131 5.50 34.57 25.45
C ASP A 131 5.09 34.27 24.00
N ALA A 132 6.05 34.06 23.08
CA ALA A 132 5.76 33.81 21.68
C ALA A 132 5.03 32.47 21.47
N ASP A 133 4.28 32.36 20.38
CA ASP A 133 3.65 31.08 20.02
C ASP A 133 4.69 30.00 19.75
N ILE A 134 4.37 28.77 20.16
CA ILE A 134 5.22 27.59 19.95
C ILE A 134 4.63 26.76 18.82
N PHE A 135 5.49 26.29 17.91
CA PHE A 135 5.10 25.52 16.76
C PHE A 135 5.92 24.24 16.63
N ALA A 136 5.25 23.09 16.52
CA ALA A 136 5.85 21.90 15.95
C ALA A 136 5.89 22.05 14.43
N VAL A 137 7.07 22.03 13.83
CA VAL A 137 7.22 22.20 12.37
C VAL A 137 7.42 20.84 11.74
N ILE A 138 6.43 20.38 10.97
CA ILE A 138 6.54 19.14 10.19
C ILE A 138 7.10 19.42 8.81
N TRP A 139 7.60 18.38 8.15
CA TRP A 139 7.92 18.39 6.73
C TRP A 139 7.13 17.32 5.97
N THR A 140 6.61 17.64 4.79
CA THR A 140 5.92 16.66 3.92
C THR A 140 6.09 16.98 2.44
N THR A 141 5.92 15.97 1.60
CA THR A 141 5.82 16.11 0.14
C THR A 141 4.39 15.95 -0.38
N THR A 142 3.42 15.74 0.53
CA THR A 142 2.03 15.42 0.21
C THR A 142 1.07 16.42 0.83
N ALA A 143 0.99 17.64 0.31
CA ALA A 143 0.08 18.67 0.83
C ALA A 143 -1.38 18.16 1.01
N TRP A 144 -1.84 17.30 0.09
CA TRP A 144 -3.18 16.73 0.11
C TRP A 144 -3.47 15.81 1.32
N THR A 145 -2.48 15.37 2.09
CA THR A 145 -2.73 14.58 3.30
C THR A 145 -2.89 15.45 4.55
N ILE A 146 -2.47 16.72 4.51
CA ILE A 146 -2.57 17.67 5.64
C ILE A 146 -4.02 17.83 6.11
N PRO A 147 -5.03 18.03 5.23
CA PRO A 147 -6.42 18.14 5.67
C PRO A 147 -6.96 16.93 6.43
N ALA A 148 -6.31 15.77 6.39
CA ALA A 148 -6.72 14.58 7.13
C ALA A 148 -5.78 14.25 8.30
N ASN A 149 -4.91 15.18 8.70
CA ASN A 149 -3.99 14.97 9.80
C ASN A 149 -4.73 14.73 11.13
N GLN A 150 -4.23 13.76 11.90
CA GLN A 150 -4.75 13.36 13.20
C GLN A 150 -3.69 13.27 14.31
N ALA A 151 -2.40 13.30 13.99
CA ALA A 151 -1.32 13.28 14.98
C ALA A 151 0.00 13.86 14.41
N ILE A 152 1.00 14.04 15.26
CA ILE A 152 2.39 14.33 14.88
C ILE A 152 3.27 13.22 15.46
N ASN A 153 4.10 12.61 14.63
CA ASN A 153 4.97 11.50 15.02
C ASN A 153 6.41 11.99 15.16
N LEU A 154 7.07 11.58 16.25
CA LEU A 154 8.47 11.92 16.52
C LEU A 154 9.17 10.76 17.22
N ASN A 155 10.50 10.68 17.08
CA ASN A 155 11.26 9.56 17.61
C ASN A 155 11.60 9.79 19.09
N PRO A 156 11.35 8.82 19.99
CA PRO A 156 11.62 9.00 21.42
C PRO A 156 13.10 9.24 21.75
N GLU A 157 14.01 8.67 20.96
CA GLU A 157 15.46 8.70 21.22
C GLU A 157 16.19 9.88 20.57
N LEU A 158 15.58 10.55 19.60
CA LEU A 158 16.16 11.74 18.98
C LEU A 158 16.07 12.94 19.92
N GLU A 159 17.03 13.86 19.80
CA GLU A 159 16.99 15.14 20.49
C GLU A 159 16.24 16.18 19.68
N TYR A 160 15.40 16.96 20.35
CA TYR A 160 14.60 18.04 19.78
C TYR A 160 14.92 19.35 20.49
N SER A 161 15.03 20.41 19.71
CA SER A 161 15.38 21.75 20.17
C SER A 161 14.20 22.70 20.04
N LEU A 162 14.03 23.55 21.04
CA LEU A 162 13.15 24.72 20.99
C LEU A 162 13.94 25.93 20.52
N VAL A 163 13.62 26.46 19.35
CA VAL A 163 14.40 27.50 18.66
C VAL A 163 13.62 28.81 18.62
N ASP A 164 14.16 29.88 19.21
CA ASP A 164 13.58 31.22 19.16
C ASP A 164 13.88 31.88 17.81
N THR A 165 12.83 32.22 17.06
CA THR A 165 12.89 32.84 15.72
C THR A 165 11.89 33.97 15.61
N GLU A 166 12.05 34.91 14.67
CA GLU A 166 11.07 35.99 14.47
C GLU A 166 9.62 35.49 14.20
N ARG A 167 9.44 34.24 13.75
CA ARG A 167 8.15 33.58 13.52
C ARG A 167 7.55 32.92 14.76
N GLY A 168 8.25 32.94 15.90
CA GLY A 168 7.88 32.27 17.15
C GLY A 168 8.89 31.19 17.54
N LEU A 169 8.52 30.37 18.53
CA LEU A 169 9.37 29.28 19.01
C LEU A 169 9.10 28.02 18.18
N LEU A 170 10.12 27.44 17.57
CA LEU A 170 9.99 26.29 16.70
C LEU A 170 10.56 25.04 17.37
N VAL A 171 9.80 23.95 17.38
CA VAL A 171 10.27 22.61 17.76
C VAL A 171 10.76 21.90 16.51
N LEU A 172 12.03 21.53 16.52
CA LEU A 172 12.75 20.88 15.41
C LEU A 172 13.68 19.80 15.98
N ALA A 173 13.99 18.75 15.23
CA ALA A 173 15.09 17.85 15.62
C ALA A 173 16.41 18.64 15.71
N ALA A 174 17.17 18.42 16.77
CA ALA A 174 18.34 19.22 17.12
C ALA A 174 19.39 19.22 15.99
N SER A 175 19.61 18.08 15.35
CA SER A 175 20.55 17.92 14.23
C SER A 175 20.12 18.63 12.94
N LEU A 176 18.84 19.01 12.80
CA LEU A 176 18.30 19.64 11.60
C LEU A 176 18.09 21.15 11.75
N VAL A 177 18.36 21.74 12.93
CA VAL A 177 18.12 23.16 13.20
C VAL A 177 18.82 24.06 12.19
N GLU A 178 20.12 23.89 11.97
CA GLU A 178 20.90 24.73 11.04
C GLU A 178 20.35 24.63 9.61
N MET A 179 20.08 23.41 9.14
CA MET A 179 19.49 23.19 7.81
C MET A 179 18.12 23.84 7.69
N CYS A 180 17.27 23.73 8.71
CA CYS A 180 15.94 24.35 8.72
C CYS A 180 16.03 25.88 8.72
N MET A 181 16.90 26.48 9.54
CA MET A 181 17.08 27.93 9.59
C MET A 181 17.55 28.48 8.24
N ASN A 182 18.51 27.82 7.60
CA ASN A 182 18.96 28.16 6.26
C ASN A 182 17.82 28.04 5.23
N ARG A 183 17.05 26.94 5.26
CA ARG A 183 15.92 26.73 4.34
C ARG A 183 14.80 27.76 4.54
N TYR A 184 14.57 28.20 5.77
CA TYR A 184 13.54 29.21 6.08
C TYR A 184 14.04 30.64 5.89
N ALA A 185 15.35 30.83 5.68
CA ALA A 185 16.01 32.13 5.67
C ALA A 185 15.73 32.94 6.95
N LEU A 186 15.80 32.27 8.11
CA LEU A 186 15.57 32.86 9.44
C LEU A 186 16.80 32.71 10.32
N ASP A 187 16.98 33.67 11.23
CA ASP A 187 17.89 33.51 12.36
C ASP A 187 17.17 32.75 13.50
N GLY A 188 17.89 31.83 14.15
CA GLY A 188 17.37 31.01 15.22
C GLY A 188 18.33 30.86 16.39
N LYS A 189 17.83 30.99 17.62
CA LYS A 189 18.58 30.73 18.85
C LYS A 189 17.98 29.55 19.60
N VAL A 190 18.75 28.47 19.78
CA VAL A 190 18.31 27.33 20.60
C VAL A 190 18.17 27.78 22.06
N LEU A 191 16.98 27.58 22.64
CA LEU A 191 16.66 27.88 24.03
C LEU A 191 16.87 26.68 24.95
N ALA A 192 16.48 25.49 24.48
CA ALA A 192 16.57 24.24 25.21
C ALA A 192 16.54 23.06 24.22
N THR A 193 17.07 21.91 24.66
CA THR A 193 17.06 20.66 23.91
C THR A 193 16.68 19.52 24.84
N VAL A 194 15.81 18.62 24.40
CA VAL A 194 15.32 17.46 25.16
C VAL A 194 15.23 16.23 24.28
N LYS A 195 15.17 15.03 24.89
CA LYS A 195 14.80 13.82 24.15
C LYS A 195 13.34 13.86 23.71
N GLY A 196 13.04 13.25 22.57
CA GLY A 196 11.69 13.17 22.02
C GLY A 196 10.70 12.53 22.97
N GLU A 197 11.13 11.58 23.79
CA GLU A 197 10.30 10.97 24.85
C GLU A 197 9.58 12.01 25.73
N ALA A 198 10.24 13.14 26.05
CA ALA A 198 9.67 14.20 26.87
C ALA A 198 8.52 14.97 26.18
N LEU A 199 8.36 14.82 24.86
CA LEU A 199 7.36 15.51 24.05
C LEU A 199 6.12 14.65 23.77
N GLY A 200 6.14 13.38 24.15
CA GLY A 200 5.01 12.46 23.95
C GLY A 200 3.72 12.95 24.60
N GLY A 201 2.60 12.86 23.87
CA GLY A 201 1.27 13.26 24.34
C GLY A 201 1.02 14.77 24.38
N LEU A 202 1.99 15.61 24.01
CA LEU A 202 1.75 17.04 23.83
C LEU A 202 0.80 17.26 22.65
N GLU A 203 -0.08 18.25 22.74
CA GLU A 203 -1.11 18.51 21.74
C GLU A 203 -0.84 19.80 20.98
N PHE A 204 -0.93 19.69 19.65
CA PHE A 204 -0.84 20.82 18.75
C PHE A 204 -2.16 20.98 17.99
N GLU A 205 -2.48 22.19 17.60
CA GLU A 205 -3.64 22.50 16.78
C GLU A 205 -3.35 22.13 15.32
N HIS A 206 -4.35 21.56 14.64
CA HIS A 206 -4.30 21.43 13.19
C HIS A 206 -3.94 22.77 12.53
N PRO A 207 -3.14 22.85 11.45
CA PRO A 207 -2.70 24.14 10.91
C PRO A 207 -3.86 25.03 10.44
N LEU A 208 -4.98 24.42 10.05
CA LEU A 208 -6.21 25.13 9.66
C LEU A 208 -7.23 25.28 10.81
N TYR A 209 -6.83 25.09 12.08
CA TYR A 209 -7.73 25.02 13.25
C TYR A 209 -8.69 26.20 13.42
N ASP A 210 -8.22 27.42 13.14
CA ASP A 210 -9.03 28.64 13.23
C ASP A 210 -9.55 29.15 11.88
N VAL A 211 -9.25 28.44 10.79
CA VAL A 211 -9.68 28.81 9.44
C VAL A 211 -11.15 28.47 9.26
N LYS A 212 -11.91 29.45 8.80
CA LYS A 212 -13.32 29.31 8.43
C LYS A 212 -13.43 29.17 6.93
N ASP A 213 -14.36 28.35 6.46
CA ASP A 213 -14.73 28.33 5.05
C ASP A 213 -15.53 29.59 4.66
N GLU A 214 -15.89 29.68 3.37
CA GLU A 214 -16.68 30.79 2.81
C GLU A 214 -18.04 30.99 3.49
N ASN A 215 -18.57 29.96 4.16
CA ASN A 215 -19.83 29.98 4.89
C ASN A 215 -19.64 30.23 6.40
N GLY A 216 -18.40 30.46 6.85
CA GLY A 216 -18.06 30.73 8.25
C GLY A 216 -17.91 29.48 9.12
N VAL A 217 -17.94 28.27 8.54
CA VAL A 217 -17.85 26.99 9.26
C VAL A 217 -16.39 26.64 9.52
N GLN A 218 -16.09 26.18 10.73
CA GLN A 218 -14.77 25.69 11.11
C GLN A 218 -14.67 24.17 10.85
N GLY A 219 -13.96 23.79 9.78
CA GLY A 219 -13.84 22.39 9.37
C GLY A 219 -12.73 21.58 10.06
N TYR A 220 -11.83 22.25 10.78
CA TYR A 220 -10.55 21.68 11.22
C TYR A 220 -10.28 21.87 12.71
N LYS A 221 -11.35 22.06 13.52
CA LYS A 221 -11.26 22.29 14.97
C LYS A 221 -10.90 21.02 15.73
N ARG A 222 -9.72 20.47 15.47
CA ARG A 222 -9.17 19.25 16.07
C ARG A 222 -7.70 19.42 16.44
N LEU A 223 -7.26 18.60 17.39
CA LEU A 223 -5.89 18.54 17.85
C LEU A 223 -5.13 17.43 17.13
N SER A 224 -3.81 17.56 17.13
CA SER A 224 -2.81 16.65 16.62
C SER A 224 -1.88 16.30 17.79
N PRO A 225 -2.21 15.28 18.59
CA PRO A 225 -1.34 14.81 19.66
C PRO A 225 -0.02 14.28 19.10
N VAL A 226 1.03 14.37 19.92
CA VAL A 226 2.33 13.78 19.62
C VAL A 226 2.34 12.30 19.99
N TYR A 227 2.57 11.44 19.00
CA TYR A 227 2.83 10.01 19.20
C TYR A 227 4.31 9.70 18.99
N LEU A 228 4.88 8.92 19.92
CA LEU A 228 6.26 8.48 19.82
C LEU A 228 6.34 7.33 18.82
N ALA A 229 7.23 7.46 17.82
CA ALA A 229 7.34 6.51 16.73
C ALA A 229 8.79 6.42 16.22
N ASP A 230 9.36 5.21 16.29
CA ASP A 230 10.77 4.95 15.97
C ASP A 230 11.10 5.12 14.48
N TYR A 231 10.09 5.10 13.60
CA TYR A 231 10.27 5.29 12.16
C TYR A 231 10.60 6.74 11.79
N ALA A 232 10.32 7.71 12.66
CA ALA A 232 10.70 9.10 12.44
C ALA A 232 12.23 9.21 12.52
N THR A 233 12.86 9.80 11.52
CA THR A 233 14.30 10.02 11.44
C THR A 233 14.63 11.51 11.44
N ALA A 234 15.91 11.84 11.64
CA ALA A 234 16.44 13.19 11.44
C ALA A 234 17.51 13.22 10.34
N THR A 235 17.27 12.49 9.24
CA THR A 235 18.10 12.50 8.03
C THR A 235 17.76 13.66 7.09
N ASP A 236 16.50 14.07 7.08
CA ASP A 236 15.89 15.06 6.20
C ASP A 236 14.63 15.64 6.84
N GLY A 237 14.00 16.62 6.17
CA GLY A 237 12.83 17.31 6.70
C GLY A 237 13.14 18.13 7.95
N THR A 238 12.38 17.91 9.02
CA THR A 238 12.48 18.61 10.32
C THR A 238 12.62 17.67 11.53
N GLY A 239 12.50 16.36 11.31
CA GLY A 239 12.43 15.34 12.36
C GLY A 239 11.06 15.21 13.05
N LEU A 240 10.04 15.93 12.57
CA LEU A 240 8.65 15.78 12.97
C LEU A 240 7.81 15.39 11.74
N VAL A 241 7.04 14.32 11.85
CA VAL A 241 6.25 13.75 10.75
C VAL A 241 4.77 13.99 11.04
N HIS A 242 4.03 14.67 10.15
CA HIS A 242 2.59 14.71 10.31
C HIS A 242 2.00 13.32 10.06
N SER A 243 0.98 12.93 10.82
CA SER A 243 0.34 11.62 10.69
C SER A 243 -1.07 11.74 10.13
N SER A 244 -1.32 11.12 8.99
CA SER A 244 -2.64 11.03 8.37
C SER A 244 -2.94 9.53 8.13
N PRO A 245 -3.48 8.81 9.12
CA PRO A 245 -3.45 7.34 9.19
C PRO A 245 -4.15 6.63 8.02
N ALA A 246 -5.08 7.29 7.32
CA ALA A 246 -5.66 6.70 6.11
C ALA A 246 -4.68 6.62 4.93
N TYR A 247 -3.55 7.33 4.95
CA TYR A 247 -2.68 7.56 3.79
C TYR A 247 -1.21 7.20 4.02
N GLY A 248 -0.90 6.52 5.13
CA GLY A 248 0.44 6.03 5.44
C GLY A 248 0.37 4.81 6.34
N VAL A 249 1.15 3.76 6.04
CA VAL A 249 1.14 2.50 6.82
C VAL A 249 1.71 2.73 8.23
N ASP A 250 2.82 3.45 8.34
CA ASP A 250 3.43 3.76 9.64
C ASP A 250 2.56 4.72 10.45
N ASP A 251 1.91 5.68 9.78
CA ASP A 251 0.92 6.58 10.38
C ASP A 251 -0.25 5.80 10.98
N PHE A 252 -0.79 4.85 10.21
CA PHE A 252 -1.88 3.96 10.65
C PHE A 252 -1.47 3.15 11.87
N ASN A 253 -0.31 2.48 11.81
CA ASN A 253 0.18 1.65 12.89
C ASN A 253 0.44 2.47 14.16
N SER A 254 1.05 3.65 14.04
CA SER A 254 1.29 4.58 15.15
C SER A 254 -0.01 5.05 15.79
N CYS A 255 -0.98 5.50 14.98
CA CYS A 255 -2.28 5.95 15.48
C CYS A 255 -3.03 4.81 16.21
N VAL A 256 -3.08 3.63 15.62
CA VAL A 256 -3.79 2.47 16.19
C VAL A 256 -3.11 1.99 17.48
N ALA A 257 -1.77 1.96 17.53
CA ALA A 257 -1.03 1.62 18.74
C ALA A 257 -1.28 2.61 19.88
N ASN A 258 -1.59 3.86 19.56
CA ASN A 258 -1.96 4.91 20.52
C ASN A 258 -3.49 5.02 20.75
N GLY A 259 -4.27 4.02 20.31
CA GLY A 259 -5.68 3.87 20.67
C GLY A 259 -6.69 4.56 19.74
N VAL A 260 -6.26 5.07 18.57
CA VAL A 260 -7.21 5.56 17.56
C VAL A 260 -7.99 4.38 16.99
N ALA A 261 -9.31 4.39 17.18
CA ALA A 261 -10.19 3.35 16.64
C ALA A 261 -10.27 3.44 15.11
N TYR A 262 -10.54 2.31 14.44
CA TYR A 262 -10.63 2.27 12.97
C TYR A 262 -11.71 3.19 12.41
N ASP A 263 -12.84 3.34 13.12
CA ASP A 263 -13.95 4.21 12.70
C ASP A 263 -13.62 5.70 12.88
N ASP A 264 -12.62 6.03 13.71
CA ASP A 264 -12.15 7.40 13.93
C ASP A 264 -11.06 7.83 12.93
N ILE A 265 -10.60 6.91 12.06
CA ILE A 265 -9.58 7.22 11.04
C ILE A 265 -10.21 8.01 9.90
N LEU A 266 -9.75 9.25 9.71
CA LEU A 266 -10.25 10.15 8.69
C LEU A 266 -9.80 9.68 7.29
N ASN A 267 -10.75 9.21 6.49
CA ASN A 267 -10.54 8.75 5.12
C ASN A 267 -11.38 9.53 4.09
N PRO A 268 -11.20 10.86 3.96
CA PRO A 268 -12.04 11.69 3.10
C PRO A 268 -11.85 11.45 1.59
N VAL A 269 -10.73 10.87 1.15
CA VAL A 269 -10.46 10.67 -0.29
C VAL A 269 -11.22 9.45 -0.81
N GLN A 270 -12.01 9.67 -1.85
CA GLN A 270 -12.83 8.66 -2.51
C GLN A 270 -11.99 7.83 -3.51
N GLY A 271 -12.54 6.71 -3.97
CA GLY A 271 -11.84 5.79 -4.89
C GLY A 271 -11.41 6.41 -6.23
N ASN A 272 -12.02 7.53 -6.63
CA ASN A 272 -11.67 8.30 -7.83
C ASN A 272 -10.59 9.38 -7.58
N GLY A 273 -10.03 9.45 -6.37
CA GLY A 273 -9.00 10.42 -5.99
C GLY A 273 -9.52 11.83 -5.72
N SER A 274 -10.81 12.00 -5.44
CA SER A 274 -11.38 13.28 -5.00
C SER A 274 -11.80 13.21 -3.54
N TYR A 275 -11.75 14.33 -2.81
CA TYR A 275 -12.33 14.39 -1.47
C TYR A 275 -13.84 14.19 -1.51
N ALA A 276 -14.41 13.65 -0.42
CA ALA A 276 -15.84 13.56 -0.22
C ALA A 276 -16.49 14.94 -0.42
N PRO A 277 -17.68 15.05 -1.04
CA PRO A 277 -18.29 16.34 -1.35
C PRO A 277 -18.52 17.24 -0.13
N ASP A 278 -18.79 16.64 1.02
CA ASP A 278 -19.01 17.30 2.31
C ASP A 278 -17.72 17.57 3.09
N PHE A 279 -16.56 17.22 2.54
CA PHE A 279 -15.28 17.45 3.21
C PHE A 279 -14.96 18.96 3.29
N PRO A 280 -14.58 19.49 4.46
CA PRO A 280 -14.42 20.94 4.62
C PRO A 280 -13.36 21.57 3.71
N MET A 281 -13.68 22.75 3.15
CA MET A 281 -12.84 23.58 2.25
C MET A 281 -12.46 22.96 0.90
N PHE A 282 -12.18 21.66 0.83
CA PHE A 282 -11.64 21.00 -0.37
C PHE A 282 -12.57 19.93 -0.95
N GLY A 283 -13.81 19.85 -0.44
CA GLY A 283 -14.79 18.84 -0.83
C GLY A 283 -15.04 18.76 -2.34
N GLY A 284 -15.10 17.54 -2.87
CA GLY A 284 -15.31 17.27 -4.29
C GLY A 284 -14.09 17.52 -5.20
N GLN A 285 -13.02 18.14 -4.70
CA GLN A 285 -11.83 18.38 -5.50
C GLN A 285 -10.96 17.13 -5.63
N ASN A 286 -10.38 16.93 -6.82
CA ASN A 286 -9.31 15.95 -7.00
C ASN A 286 -8.08 16.35 -6.17
N ILE A 287 -7.47 15.39 -5.47
CA ILE A 287 -6.37 15.67 -4.52
C ILE A 287 -5.19 16.42 -5.15
N TRP A 288 -4.87 16.18 -6.42
CA TRP A 288 -3.76 16.84 -7.11
C TRP A 288 -4.09 18.30 -7.44
N LYS A 289 -5.36 18.58 -7.75
CA LYS A 289 -5.86 19.94 -7.99
C LYS A 289 -6.02 20.73 -6.69
N ALA A 290 -6.27 20.05 -5.57
CA ALA A 290 -6.38 20.68 -4.26
C ALA A 290 -5.01 21.11 -3.69
N VAL A 291 -3.88 20.54 -4.14
CA VAL A 291 -2.54 20.86 -3.59
C VAL A 291 -2.23 22.37 -3.58
N PRO A 292 -2.38 23.12 -4.69
CA PRO A 292 -2.15 24.56 -4.68
C PRO A 292 -3.07 25.34 -3.72
N GLU A 293 -4.33 24.92 -3.60
CA GLU A 293 -5.31 25.56 -2.72
C GLU A 293 -5.01 25.29 -1.24
N ILE A 294 -4.57 24.08 -0.89
CA ILE A 294 -4.11 23.74 0.45
C ILE A 294 -2.88 24.57 0.82
N ILE A 295 -1.90 24.67 -0.09
CA ILE A 295 -0.70 25.51 0.13
C ILE A 295 -1.11 26.98 0.33
N HIS A 296 -2.09 27.47 -0.43
CA HIS A 296 -2.61 28.82 -0.29
C HIS A 296 -3.27 29.02 1.09
N ALA A 297 -4.17 28.13 1.50
CA ALA A 297 -4.83 28.19 2.80
C ALA A 297 -3.83 28.15 3.97
N LEU A 298 -2.79 27.31 3.88
CA LEU A 298 -1.72 27.26 4.88
C LEU A 298 -0.92 28.57 4.95
N ARG A 299 -0.69 29.22 3.79
CA ARG A 299 0.00 30.52 3.72
C ARG A 299 -0.86 31.63 4.31
N GLU A 300 -2.14 31.71 3.97
CA GLU A 300 -3.08 32.70 4.51
C GLU A 300 -3.26 32.54 6.03
N ALA A 301 -3.26 31.30 6.52
CA ALA A 301 -3.28 31.00 7.95
C ALA A 301 -1.95 31.26 8.67
N GLY A 302 -0.90 31.73 7.96
CA GLY A 302 0.43 31.98 8.52
C GLY A 302 1.17 30.73 8.98
N ARG A 303 0.72 29.53 8.56
CA ARG A 303 1.26 28.23 8.99
C ARG A 303 2.30 27.64 8.07
N LEU A 304 2.43 28.14 6.84
CA LEU A 304 3.49 27.71 5.93
C LEU A 304 4.79 28.46 6.26
N LEU A 305 5.88 27.72 6.46
CA LEU A 305 7.23 28.29 6.61
C LEU A 305 7.87 28.45 5.23
N THR A 306 7.99 27.35 4.50
CA THR A 306 8.54 27.33 3.14
C THR A 306 7.96 26.18 2.31
N THR A 307 8.19 26.23 1.00
CA THR A 307 7.82 25.19 0.04
C THR A 307 8.78 25.23 -1.14
N GLU A 308 9.23 24.06 -1.60
CA GLU A 308 10.18 23.92 -2.70
C GLU A 308 9.75 22.81 -3.67
N ALA A 309 10.12 22.96 -4.94
CA ALA A 309 9.91 21.91 -5.92
C ALA A 309 11.03 20.87 -5.85
N ILE A 310 10.66 19.60 -5.70
CA ILE A 310 11.60 18.48 -5.72
C ILE A 310 11.25 17.49 -6.84
N THR A 311 12.23 16.69 -7.24
CA THR A 311 12.01 15.48 -8.05
C THR A 311 12.52 14.30 -7.25
N HIS A 312 11.67 13.29 -7.07
CA HIS A 312 12.00 12.10 -6.29
C HIS A 312 11.32 10.86 -6.86
N SER A 313 11.86 9.69 -6.50
CA SER A 313 11.26 8.41 -6.84
C SER A 313 9.90 8.26 -6.13
N TYR A 314 8.85 7.95 -6.89
CA TYR A 314 7.49 7.85 -6.37
C TYR A 314 6.78 6.61 -6.92
N PRO A 315 5.90 5.95 -6.14
CA PRO A 315 5.19 4.75 -6.59
C PRO A 315 4.14 5.08 -7.67
N HIS A 316 4.12 4.26 -8.72
CA HIS A 316 3.22 4.32 -9.86
C HIS A 316 2.58 2.96 -10.11
N CYS A 317 1.37 2.98 -10.67
CA CYS A 317 0.70 1.76 -11.13
C CYS A 317 1.51 1.13 -12.27
N TRP A 318 1.89 -0.15 -12.13
CA TRP A 318 2.64 -0.86 -13.18
C TRP A 318 1.94 -0.90 -14.54
N ARG A 319 0.60 -0.81 -14.58
CA ARG A 319 -0.19 -0.85 -15.81
C ARG A 319 -0.42 0.53 -16.42
N HIS A 320 -0.92 1.48 -15.62
CA HIS A 320 -1.28 2.83 -16.11
C HIS A 320 -0.11 3.80 -16.11
N LYS A 321 0.97 3.48 -15.40
CA LYS A 321 2.15 4.35 -15.20
C LYS A 321 1.79 5.70 -14.57
N THR A 322 0.68 5.76 -13.84
CA THR A 322 0.20 6.94 -13.10
C THR A 322 0.55 6.85 -11.61
N PRO A 323 0.79 7.98 -10.93
CA PRO A 323 1.09 7.98 -9.50
C PRO A 323 -0.02 7.32 -8.68
N VAL A 324 0.34 6.52 -7.70
CA VAL A 324 -0.59 5.91 -6.75
C VAL A 324 -0.49 6.57 -5.38
N ILE A 325 -1.50 6.39 -4.55
CA ILE A 325 -1.47 6.80 -3.14
C ILE A 325 -1.62 5.58 -2.24
N TYR A 326 -1.22 5.70 -0.98
CA TYR A 326 -1.82 4.85 0.04
C TYR A 326 -3.22 5.38 0.37
N ARG A 327 -4.18 4.46 0.56
CA ARG A 327 -5.54 4.77 1.01
C ARG A 327 -6.05 3.63 1.87
N ALA A 328 -6.57 3.94 3.05
CA ALA A 328 -7.23 2.97 3.90
C ALA A 328 -8.47 2.44 3.19
N ALA A 329 -8.56 1.13 3.04
CA ALA A 329 -9.74 0.48 2.47
C ALA A 329 -9.97 -0.84 3.20
N ALA A 330 -11.24 -1.16 3.44
CA ALA A 330 -11.61 -2.49 3.90
C ALA A 330 -11.32 -3.48 2.77
N GLN A 331 -10.37 -4.39 2.99
CA GLN A 331 -9.93 -5.37 2.00
C GLN A 331 -9.85 -6.76 2.64
N TRP A 332 -9.80 -7.78 1.79
CA TRP A 332 -9.56 -9.16 2.17
C TRP A 332 -8.06 -9.45 2.08
N PHE A 333 -7.53 -10.10 3.11
CA PHE A 333 -6.12 -10.40 3.22
C PHE A 333 -5.90 -11.88 3.52
N ILE A 334 -4.81 -12.42 3.00
CA ILE A 334 -4.17 -13.63 3.53
C ILE A 334 -3.10 -13.17 4.53
N ARG A 335 -3.27 -13.59 5.78
CA ARG A 335 -2.40 -13.22 6.89
C ARG A 335 -1.06 -13.94 6.83
N MET A 336 0.02 -13.20 7.05
CA MET A 336 1.38 -13.74 7.10
C MET A 336 1.75 -14.27 8.49
N ASP A 337 1.32 -13.57 9.54
CA ASP A 337 1.70 -13.83 10.95
C ASP A 337 0.52 -14.32 11.80
N GLU A 338 0.68 -14.32 13.13
CA GLU A 338 -0.34 -14.77 14.07
C GLU A 338 -1.66 -13.99 13.95
N GLY A 339 -2.77 -14.70 14.12
CA GLY A 339 -4.10 -14.11 14.15
C GLY A 339 -5.22 -15.12 13.95
N GLU A 340 -6.43 -14.59 13.87
CA GLU A 340 -7.65 -15.35 13.61
C GLU A 340 -8.16 -15.05 12.20
N GLY A 341 -8.54 -16.10 11.48
CA GLY A 341 -9.18 -16.02 10.17
C GLY A 341 -10.68 -16.28 10.27
N VAL A 342 -11.43 -15.76 9.31
CA VAL A 342 -12.87 -16.00 9.20
C VAL A 342 -13.13 -17.47 8.87
N PHE A 343 -14.17 -18.08 9.46
CA PHE A 343 -14.60 -19.46 9.20
C PHE A 343 -13.47 -20.52 9.32
N THR A 344 -12.52 -20.31 10.22
CA THR A 344 -11.43 -21.27 10.49
C THR A 344 -12.01 -22.61 10.97
N LYS A 345 -11.59 -23.72 10.36
CA LYS A 345 -11.96 -25.08 10.76
C LYS A 345 -10.77 -25.88 11.28
N ASP A 346 -9.67 -25.86 10.54
CA ASP A 346 -8.44 -26.60 10.84
C ASP A 346 -7.25 -25.66 10.71
N LYS A 347 -7.14 -24.76 11.69
CA LYS A 347 -6.09 -23.72 11.76
C LYS A 347 -4.71 -24.33 11.53
N ALA A 348 -3.93 -23.71 10.64
CA ALA A 348 -2.54 -24.13 10.43
C ALA A 348 -1.72 -24.01 11.73
N PRO A 349 -0.80 -24.95 12.01
CA PRO A 349 -0.05 -24.99 13.27
C PRO A 349 1.08 -23.96 13.36
N ARG A 350 1.51 -23.40 12.22
CA ARG A 350 2.54 -22.35 12.12
C ARG A 350 1.98 -21.19 11.32
N THR A 351 2.56 -20.00 11.49
CA THR A 351 2.20 -18.86 10.64
C THR A 351 2.56 -19.13 9.18
N LEU A 352 1.92 -18.41 8.26
CA LEU A 352 2.23 -18.55 6.84
C LEU A 352 3.68 -18.15 6.55
N ARG A 353 4.18 -17.11 7.21
CA ARG A 353 5.58 -16.67 7.10
C ARG A 353 6.55 -17.75 7.52
N GLN A 354 6.36 -18.35 8.70
CA GLN A 354 7.23 -19.42 9.19
C GLN A 354 7.23 -20.61 8.24
N THR A 355 6.05 -21.00 7.76
CA THR A 355 5.89 -22.13 6.84
C THR A 355 6.55 -21.85 5.49
N ALA A 356 6.41 -20.65 4.95
CA ALA A 356 7.01 -20.26 3.68
C ALA A 356 8.55 -20.15 3.76
N LEU A 357 9.08 -19.60 4.86
CA LEU A 357 10.54 -19.55 5.10
C LEU A 357 11.14 -20.96 5.19
N ASP A 358 10.48 -21.86 5.93
CA ASP A 358 10.87 -23.27 6.01
C ASP A 358 10.81 -23.97 4.64
N ALA A 359 9.77 -23.71 3.85
CA ALA A 359 9.66 -24.23 2.49
C ALA A 359 10.77 -23.72 1.55
N ILE A 360 11.26 -22.49 1.72
CA ILE A 360 12.42 -21.95 0.99
C ILE A 360 13.69 -22.74 1.34
N GLU A 361 13.87 -23.13 2.60
CA GLU A 361 15.03 -23.94 3.01
C GLU A 361 15.08 -25.30 2.32
N HIS A 362 13.91 -25.85 1.98
CA HIS A 362 13.76 -27.13 1.29
C HIS A 362 13.68 -27.03 -0.24
N THR A 363 13.85 -25.83 -0.81
CA THR A 363 13.81 -25.59 -2.26
C THR A 363 15.22 -25.39 -2.81
N SER A 364 15.54 -26.01 -3.95
CA SER A 364 16.79 -25.76 -4.69
C SER A 364 16.70 -24.50 -5.54
N PHE A 365 17.75 -23.67 -5.58
CA PHE A 365 17.75 -22.41 -6.34
C PHE A 365 18.87 -22.37 -7.38
N TYR A 366 18.54 -21.92 -8.58
CA TYR A 366 19.47 -21.74 -9.69
C TYR A 366 19.26 -20.35 -10.31
N PRO A 367 20.17 -19.38 -10.10
CA PRO A 367 21.35 -19.42 -9.22
C PRO A 367 21.02 -19.43 -7.72
N GLU A 368 21.97 -19.88 -6.89
CA GLU A 368 21.81 -20.05 -5.43
C GLU A 368 21.42 -18.76 -4.69
N ASN A 369 21.88 -17.60 -5.17
CA ASN A 369 21.55 -16.30 -4.58
C ASN A 369 20.04 -15.95 -4.69
N GLY A 370 19.27 -16.63 -5.55
CA GLY A 370 17.82 -16.52 -5.59
C GLY A 370 17.15 -16.87 -4.26
N LYS A 371 17.78 -17.76 -3.46
CA LYS A 371 17.27 -18.16 -2.13
C LYS A 371 17.19 -16.97 -1.18
N ALA A 372 18.30 -16.25 -1.01
CA ALA A 372 18.37 -15.08 -0.13
C ALA A 372 17.36 -14.01 -0.56
N ARG A 373 17.23 -13.80 -1.87
CA ARG A 373 16.27 -12.84 -2.43
C ARG A 373 14.82 -13.18 -2.08
N LEU A 374 14.40 -14.43 -2.27
CA LEU A 374 13.03 -14.84 -1.94
C LEU A 374 12.81 -14.85 -0.42
N HIS A 375 13.80 -15.30 0.35
CA HIS A 375 13.78 -15.30 1.81
C HIS A 375 13.57 -13.89 2.38
N ASP A 376 14.38 -12.91 1.98
CA ASP A 376 14.31 -11.54 2.51
C ASP A 376 12.97 -10.86 2.18
N MET A 377 12.42 -11.16 1.00
CA MET A 377 11.08 -10.72 0.62
C MET A 377 10.01 -11.34 1.52
N ILE A 378 10.10 -12.63 1.83
CA ILE A 378 9.14 -13.29 2.72
C ILE A 378 9.33 -12.87 4.18
N ALA A 379 10.54 -12.62 4.65
CA ALA A 379 10.82 -12.27 6.04
C ALA A 379 10.11 -10.98 6.48
N ASN A 380 10.03 -9.98 5.58
CA ASN A 380 9.49 -8.65 5.89
C ASN A 380 8.14 -8.36 5.21
N ARG A 381 7.56 -9.34 4.52
CA ARG A 381 6.33 -9.16 3.74
C ARG A 381 5.12 -8.76 4.62
N PRO A 382 4.34 -7.74 4.27
CA PRO A 382 3.05 -7.48 4.92
C PRO A 382 1.97 -8.51 4.53
N ASP A 383 0.83 -8.50 5.22
CA ASP A 383 -0.31 -9.34 4.83
C ASP A 383 -0.70 -9.15 3.37
N TRP A 384 -1.04 -10.25 2.71
CA TRP A 384 -1.28 -10.27 1.28
C TRP A 384 -2.71 -9.84 0.96
N CYS A 385 -2.89 -8.62 0.43
CA CYS A 385 -4.18 -8.11 -0.03
C CYS A 385 -4.66 -8.88 -1.28
N ILE A 386 -5.73 -9.66 -1.14
CA ILE A 386 -6.25 -10.56 -2.17
C ILE A 386 -7.49 -10.07 -2.90
N SER A 387 -8.17 -9.03 -2.40
CA SER A 387 -9.35 -8.45 -3.07
C SER A 387 -8.97 -7.32 -4.02
N ARG A 388 -9.70 -7.21 -5.14
CA ARG A 388 -9.61 -6.14 -6.13
C ARG A 388 -11.00 -5.66 -6.54
N GLN A 389 -11.16 -4.35 -6.70
CA GLN A 389 -12.42 -3.71 -7.12
C GLN A 389 -12.46 -3.62 -8.65
N ARG A 390 -12.48 -4.78 -9.32
CA ARG A 390 -12.34 -4.89 -10.78
C ARG A 390 -13.38 -5.87 -11.33
N SER A 391 -13.73 -5.71 -12.61
CA SER A 391 -14.84 -6.46 -13.20
C SER A 391 -14.46 -7.78 -13.88
N TRP A 392 -13.16 -8.09 -14.04
CA TRP A 392 -12.71 -9.30 -14.75
C TRP A 392 -11.65 -10.07 -13.96
N GLY A 393 -12.08 -11.19 -13.39
CA GLY A 393 -11.30 -12.19 -12.64
C GLY A 393 -12.23 -13.00 -11.73
N VAL A 394 -11.67 -13.98 -11.02
CA VAL A 394 -12.46 -14.90 -10.18
C VAL A 394 -13.11 -14.12 -9.03
N PRO A 395 -14.45 -14.20 -8.83
CA PRO A 395 -15.14 -13.40 -7.83
C PRO A 395 -14.77 -13.84 -6.41
N ILE A 396 -14.90 -12.94 -5.43
CA ILE A 396 -14.96 -13.29 -4.01
C ILE A 396 -16.46 -13.40 -3.66
N PRO A 397 -17.05 -14.61 -3.57
CA PRO A 397 -18.49 -14.81 -3.47
C PRO A 397 -19.01 -14.58 -2.04
N PHE A 398 -18.74 -13.41 -1.49
CA PHE A 398 -19.13 -13.02 -0.15
C PHE A 398 -20.37 -12.15 -0.16
N PHE A 399 -21.14 -12.26 0.92
CA PHE A 399 -22.26 -11.39 1.24
C PHE A 399 -21.98 -10.73 2.58
N LEU A 400 -22.04 -9.40 2.60
CA LEU A 400 -21.73 -8.58 3.76
C LEU A 400 -22.99 -7.96 4.32
N HIS A 401 -23.22 -8.11 5.62
CA HIS A 401 -24.36 -7.47 6.28
C HIS A 401 -24.22 -5.94 6.14
N LYS A 402 -25.31 -5.25 5.81
CA LYS A 402 -25.27 -3.80 5.50
C LYS A 402 -24.88 -2.95 6.70
N ASP A 403 -25.32 -3.33 7.89
CA ASP A 403 -25.03 -2.58 9.12
C ASP A 403 -23.70 -3.00 9.78
N SER A 404 -23.52 -4.29 10.10
CA SER A 404 -22.32 -4.76 10.81
C SER A 404 -21.10 -4.96 9.91
N GLY A 405 -21.28 -5.13 8.59
CA GLY A 405 -20.20 -5.49 7.68
C GLY A 405 -19.66 -6.90 7.87
N GLU A 406 -20.32 -7.74 8.68
CA GLU A 406 -19.94 -9.15 8.89
C GLU A 406 -20.32 -10.03 7.69
N LEU A 407 -19.58 -11.12 7.53
CA LEU A 407 -19.89 -12.13 6.51
C LEU A 407 -21.17 -12.89 6.86
N HIS A 408 -21.94 -13.24 5.84
CA HIS A 408 -23.10 -14.11 5.99
C HIS A 408 -22.71 -15.45 6.66
N PRO A 409 -23.45 -15.98 7.65
CA PRO A 409 -23.09 -17.23 8.36
C PRO A 409 -22.91 -18.44 7.43
N ARG A 410 -23.65 -18.49 6.32
CA ARG A 410 -23.54 -19.52 5.26
C ARG A 410 -22.38 -19.31 4.26
N THR A 411 -21.41 -18.43 4.52
CA THR A 411 -20.35 -18.08 3.54
C THR A 411 -19.63 -19.29 2.96
N MET A 412 -19.32 -20.31 3.78
CA MET A 412 -18.61 -21.50 3.29
C MET A 412 -19.45 -22.38 2.36
N GLU A 413 -20.77 -22.42 2.55
CA GLU A 413 -21.71 -23.09 1.64
C GLU A 413 -21.89 -22.28 0.35
N ILE A 414 -21.95 -20.94 0.47
CA ILE A 414 -22.07 -20.03 -0.67
C ILE A 414 -20.83 -20.15 -1.58
N LEU A 415 -19.63 -20.33 -1.02
CA LEU A 415 -18.41 -20.61 -1.78
C LEU A 415 -18.53 -21.89 -2.63
N ASP A 416 -19.11 -22.95 -2.09
CA ASP A 416 -19.36 -24.19 -2.83
C ASP A 416 -20.37 -23.97 -3.96
N GLN A 417 -21.50 -23.31 -3.66
CA GLN A 417 -22.51 -22.97 -4.66
C GLN A 417 -21.93 -22.08 -5.77
N ALA A 418 -21.10 -21.10 -5.42
CA ALA A 418 -20.45 -20.22 -6.37
C ALA A 418 -19.48 -20.99 -7.28
N ALA A 419 -18.66 -21.89 -6.71
CA ALA A 419 -17.77 -22.74 -7.49
C ALA A 419 -18.55 -23.60 -8.50
N ASP A 420 -19.67 -24.20 -8.09
CA ASP A 420 -20.51 -25.02 -8.97
C ASP A 420 -21.19 -24.21 -10.08
N ILE A 421 -21.61 -22.97 -9.79
CA ILE A 421 -22.17 -22.04 -10.78
C ILE A 421 -21.08 -21.62 -11.78
N VAL A 422 -19.89 -21.29 -11.29
CA VAL A 422 -18.74 -20.89 -12.12
C VAL A 422 -18.28 -22.04 -13.01
N GLU A 423 -18.22 -23.27 -12.50
CA GLU A 423 -17.82 -24.44 -13.29
C GLU A 423 -18.75 -24.69 -14.50
N LYS A 424 -20.04 -24.39 -14.35
CA LYS A 424 -21.06 -24.58 -15.39
C LYS A 424 -21.16 -23.42 -16.37
N GLY A 425 -20.92 -22.19 -15.94
CA GLY A 425 -21.24 -20.99 -16.73
C GLY A 425 -20.23 -19.85 -16.64
N GLY A 426 -19.05 -20.11 -16.08
CA GLY A 426 -17.98 -19.16 -15.85
C GLY A 426 -18.30 -18.11 -14.79
N ILE A 427 -17.33 -17.23 -14.55
CA ILE A 427 -17.51 -16.08 -13.63
C ILE A 427 -18.65 -15.13 -14.05
N GLU A 428 -19.02 -15.13 -15.33
CA GLU A 428 -20.19 -14.44 -15.84
C GLU A 428 -21.51 -14.96 -15.25
N ALA A 429 -21.61 -16.28 -15.03
CA ALA A 429 -22.80 -16.86 -14.41
C ALA A 429 -22.94 -16.38 -12.97
N TRP A 430 -21.87 -16.47 -12.17
CA TRP A 430 -21.90 -15.92 -10.81
C TRP A 430 -22.21 -14.42 -10.80
N SER A 431 -21.64 -13.64 -11.72
CA SER A 431 -21.83 -12.19 -11.77
C SER A 431 -23.31 -11.80 -11.95
N ARG A 432 -24.10 -12.61 -12.66
CA ARG A 432 -25.55 -12.37 -12.87
C ARG A 432 -26.44 -12.76 -11.71
N VAL A 433 -25.97 -13.66 -10.85
CA VAL A 433 -26.75 -14.17 -9.73
C VAL A 433 -27.08 -13.04 -8.74
N THR A 434 -28.31 -12.95 -8.27
CA THR A 434 -28.72 -11.94 -7.28
C THR A 434 -28.56 -12.44 -5.85
N ALA A 435 -28.69 -11.52 -4.88
CA ALA A 435 -28.66 -11.90 -3.47
C ALA A 435 -29.85 -12.79 -3.10
N GLU A 436 -31.02 -12.50 -3.66
CA GLU A 436 -32.26 -13.24 -3.45
C GLU A 436 -32.15 -14.69 -3.97
N GLU A 437 -31.44 -14.91 -5.07
CA GLU A 437 -31.22 -16.26 -5.63
C GLU A 437 -30.33 -17.14 -4.75
N ILE A 438 -29.44 -16.56 -3.94
CA ILE A 438 -28.50 -17.30 -3.06
C ILE A 438 -28.96 -17.34 -1.60
N LEU A 439 -29.39 -16.20 -1.07
CA LEU A 439 -29.77 -16.02 0.33
C LEU A 439 -31.28 -16.24 0.56
N GLY A 440 -32.10 -16.13 -0.49
CA GLY A 440 -33.55 -16.09 -0.36
C GLY A 440 -34.07 -14.67 -0.14
N ALA A 441 -35.38 -14.48 -0.36
CA ALA A 441 -36.01 -13.16 -0.33
C ALA A 441 -36.04 -12.50 1.07
N GLU A 442 -35.94 -13.30 2.14
CA GLU A 442 -35.97 -12.81 3.52
C GLU A 442 -34.62 -12.22 3.96
N ASP A 443 -33.51 -12.92 3.68
CA ASP A 443 -32.17 -12.48 4.09
C ASP A 443 -31.57 -11.44 3.13
N ALA A 444 -31.81 -11.56 1.82
CA ALA A 444 -31.16 -10.71 0.81
C ALA A 444 -31.23 -9.19 1.08
N PRO A 445 -32.35 -8.60 1.58
CA PRO A 445 -32.41 -7.18 1.89
C PRO A 445 -31.38 -6.69 2.92
N SER A 446 -30.89 -7.55 3.82
CA SER A 446 -29.93 -7.20 4.87
C SER A 446 -28.48 -7.31 4.43
N TYR A 447 -28.21 -7.86 3.24
CA TYR A 447 -26.87 -8.15 2.75
C TYR A 447 -26.55 -7.43 1.44
N THR A 448 -25.26 -7.16 1.24
CA THR A 448 -24.71 -6.67 -0.02
C THR A 448 -23.80 -7.75 -0.61
N LYS A 449 -24.07 -8.15 -1.85
CA LYS A 449 -23.20 -9.05 -2.61
C LYS A 449 -21.88 -8.33 -2.92
N SER A 450 -20.76 -8.94 -2.56
CA SER A 450 -19.44 -8.43 -2.90
C SER A 450 -19.25 -8.36 -4.42
N THR A 451 -18.66 -7.27 -4.88
CA THR A 451 -18.21 -7.09 -6.27
C THR A 451 -16.71 -7.30 -6.43
N ASP A 452 -16.00 -7.65 -5.35
CA ASP A 452 -14.57 -7.87 -5.39
C ASP A 452 -14.25 -9.16 -6.15
N ILE A 453 -13.11 -9.14 -6.84
CA ILE A 453 -12.48 -10.32 -7.42
C ILE A 453 -11.19 -10.64 -6.66
N LEU A 454 -10.77 -11.90 -6.73
CA LEU A 454 -9.43 -12.31 -6.39
C LEU A 454 -8.41 -11.63 -7.31
N GLU A 455 -7.22 -11.39 -6.78
CA GLU A 455 -6.16 -10.80 -7.56
C GLU A 455 -5.41 -11.83 -8.43
N VAL A 456 -4.86 -11.37 -9.54
CA VAL A 456 -4.28 -12.23 -10.60
C VAL A 456 -3.10 -13.12 -10.13
N TRP A 457 -2.43 -12.77 -9.04
CA TRP A 457 -1.37 -13.63 -8.50
C TRP A 457 -1.92 -14.78 -7.65
N PHE A 458 -3.17 -14.67 -7.18
CA PHE A 458 -3.93 -15.81 -6.70
C PHE A 458 -4.29 -16.75 -7.86
N ASP A 459 -4.77 -16.22 -9.00
CA ASP A 459 -5.08 -17.01 -10.20
C ASP A 459 -3.87 -17.87 -10.62
N SER A 460 -2.72 -17.21 -10.82
CA SER A 460 -1.49 -17.88 -11.26
C SER A 460 -0.86 -18.72 -10.15
N GLY A 461 -0.86 -18.23 -8.90
CA GLY A 461 -0.25 -18.91 -7.76
C GLY A 461 -0.99 -20.17 -7.32
N SER A 462 -2.27 -20.31 -7.66
CA SER A 462 -3.08 -21.50 -7.35
C SER A 462 -3.01 -22.58 -8.43
N THR A 463 -2.29 -22.37 -9.54
CA THR A 463 -2.24 -23.32 -10.66
C THR A 463 -1.69 -24.69 -10.29
N PHE A 464 -0.78 -24.81 -9.31
CA PHE A 464 -0.34 -26.12 -8.82
C PHE A 464 -1.51 -26.95 -8.26
N TRP A 465 -2.53 -26.29 -7.71
CA TRP A 465 -3.68 -26.93 -7.08
C TRP A 465 -4.74 -27.40 -8.09
N HIS A 466 -5.11 -26.57 -9.06
CA HIS A 466 -6.21 -26.88 -9.99
C HIS A 466 -5.77 -27.21 -11.42
N VAL A 467 -4.57 -26.82 -11.84
CA VAL A 467 -4.01 -27.22 -13.13
C VAL A 467 -3.23 -28.51 -12.98
N LEU A 468 -2.14 -28.52 -12.21
CA LEU A 468 -1.24 -29.68 -12.10
C LEU A 468 -1.93 -30.92 -11.51
N ARG A 469 -2.80 -30.73 -10.51
CA ARG A 469 -3.58 -31.83 -9.91
C ARG A 469 -4.97 -32.03 -10.53
N GLY A 470 -5.44 -31.06 -11.31
CA GLY A 470 -6.82 -31.03 -11.81
C GLY A 470 -6.88 -31.28 -13.30
N THR A 471 -6.80 -30.22 -14.11
CA THR A 471 -6.95 -30.34 -15.58
C THR A 471 -5.81 -31.09 -16.27
N HIS A 472 -4.64 -31.20 -15.63
CA HIS A 472 -3.46 -31.90 -16.14
C HIS A 472 -2.92 -32.91 -15.12
N PRO A 473 -3.74 -33.88 -14.65
CA PRO A 473 -3.39 -34.70 -13.49
C PRO A 473 -2.25 -35.70 -13.75
N ASN A 474 -1.85 -35.89 -15.01
CA ASN A 474 -0.79 -36.83 -15.37
C ASN A 474 0.61 -36.20 -15.40
N VAL A 475 0.76 -34.91 -15.04
CA VAL A 475 2.05 -34.18 -15.10
C VAL A 475 2.57 -33.73 -13.74
N HIS A 476 1.98 -34.22 -12.64
CA HIS A 476 2.40 -33.89 -11.28
C HIS A 476 2.91 -35.12 -10.52
N HIS A 477 3.67 -34.89 -9.45
CA HIS A 477 4.07 -35.95 -8.54
C HIS A 477 2.91 -36.39 -7.62
N GLU A 478 2.75 -37.70 -7.41
CA GLU A 478 1.79 -38.24 -6.45
C GLU A 478 2.09 -37.84 -5.00
N THR A 479 3.37 -37.60 -4.68
CA THR A 479 3.83 -37.18 -3.34
C THR A 479 4.90 -36.10 -3.43
N GLY A 480 4.93 -35.21 -2.43
CA GLY A 480 5.84 -34.07 -2.41
C GLY A 480 5.41 -32.94 -3.35
N PRO A 481 6.31 -32.01 -3.69
CA PRO A 481 6.02 -30.88 -4.58
C PRO A 481 5.45 -31.31 -5.93
N GLU A 482 4.46 -30.60 -6.44
CA GLU A 482 3.76 -30.94 -7.69
C GLU A 482 4.68 -30.87 -8.91
N ALA A 483 5.66 -29.98 -8.90
CA ALA A 483 6.60 -29.77 -9.99
C ALA A 483 8.06 -30.02 -9.55
N ASP A 484 8.89 -30.53 -10.47
CA ASP A 484 10.34 -30.55 -10.26
C ASP A 484 10.95 -29.15 -10.30
N LEU A 485 10.51 -28.32 -11.26
CA LEU A 485 11.11 -27.03 -11.52
C LEU A 485 10.05 -26.01 -11.94
N TYR A 486 10.10 -24.82 -11.34
CA TYR A 486 9.54 -23.61 -11.94
C TYR A 486 10.67 -22.77 -12.54
N LEU A 487 10.46 -22.24 -13.74
CA LEU A 487 11.46 -21.50 -14.50
C LEU A 487 10.86 -20.23 -15.07
N GLU A 488 11.35 -19.07 -14.65
CA GLU A 488 10.89 -17.76 -15.13
C GLU A 488 11.95 -16.66 -14.94
N GLY A 489 11.65 -15.45 -15.39
CA GLY A 489 12.49 -14.27 -15.20
C GLY A 489 12.64 -13.84 -13.73
N HIS A 490 13.71 -13.11 -13.43
CA HIS A 490 14.05 -12.67 -12.07
C HIS A 490 12.98 -11.85 -11.33
N ASP A 491 12.03 -11.28 -12.06
CA ASP A 491 10.88 -10.52 -11.57
C ASP A 491 9.87 -11.42 -10.85
N GLN A 492 9.85 -12.73 -11.16
CA GLN A 492 8.91 -13.68 -10.57
C GLN A 492 9.20 -14.03 -9.10
N HIS A 493 10.35 -13.63 -8.55
CA HIS A 493 10.60 -13.62 -7.10
C HIS A 493 9.60 -12.74 -6.33
N ARG A 494 9.00 -11.76 -7.01
CA ARG A 494 7.92 -10.90 -6.49
C ARG A 494 6.54 -11.24 -7.07
N GLY A 495 6.47 -12.17 -8.01
CA GLY A 495 5.26 -12.56 -8.73
C GLY A 495 4.91 -14.03 -8.50
N TRP A 496 5.00 -14.83 -9.56
CA TRP A 496 4.45 -16.19 -9.58
C TRP A 496 5.15 -17.17 -8.65
N PHE A 497 6.49 -17.13 -8.52
CA PHE A 497 7.20 -17.99 -7.55
C PHE A 497 6.73 -17.71 -6.13
N HIS A 498 6.50 -16.43 -5.84
CA HIS A 498 6.10 -15.91 -4.55
C HIS A 498 4.67 -16.31 -4.20
N SER A 499 3.71 -16.04 -5.08
CA SER A 499 2.31 -16.38 -4.81
C SER A 499 2.07 -17.90 -4.75
N SER A 500 2.76 -18.66 -5.61
CA SER A 500 2.72 -20.13 -5.58
C SER A 500 3.29 -20.69 -4.27
N LEU A 501 4.41 -20.15 -3.78
CA LEU A 501 4.97 -20.52 -2.49
C LEU A 501 3.97 -20.28 -1.35
N LEU A 502 3.35 -19.10 -1.30
CA LEU A 502 2.42 -18.74 -0.23
C LEU A 502 1.17 -19.62 -0.26
N LEU A 503 0.57 -19.85 -1.43
CA LEU A 503 -0.62 -20.69 -1.52
C LEU A 503 -0.33 -22.15 -1.21
N ALA A 504 0.78 -22.71 -1.71
CA ALA A 504 1.17 -24.07 -1.36
C ALA A 504 1.55 -24.19 0.13
N SER A 505 2.18 -23.18 0.72
CA SER A 505 2.48 -23.17 2.16
C SER A 505 1.19 -23.13 3.00
N ALA A 506 0.21 -22.32 2.58
CA ALA A 506 -1.09 -22.25 3.25
C ALA A 506 -1.88 -23.56 3.13
N LEU A 507 -1.89 -24.17 1.95
CA LEU A 507 -2.68 -25.37 1.64
C LEU A 507 -2.01 -26.67 2.11
N GLU A 508 -0.71 -26.81 1.89
CA GLU A 508 0.07 -28.05 2.00
C GLU A 508 1.21 -27.99 3.02
N GLY A 509 1.55 -26.81 3.53
CA GLY A 509 2.67 -26.66 4.45
C GLY A 509 4.05 -26.74 3.79
N ARG A 510 4.14 -26.67 2.46
CA ARG A 510 5.38 -26.77 1.67
C ARG A 510 5.29 -25.99 0.36
N ALA A 511 6.41 -25.83 -0.35
CA ALA A 511 6.43 -25.27 -1.71
C ALA A 511 5.77 -26.23 -2.73
N PRO A 512 5.27 -25.72 -3.86
CA PRO A 512 4.71 -26.53 -4.94
C PRO A 512 5.76 -27.02 -5.95
N TYR A 513 7.01 -26.61 -5.78
CA TYR A 513 8.15 -26.95 -6.63
C TYR A 513 9.32 -27.52 -5.82
N ARG A 514 10.14 -28.38 -6.41
CA ARG A 514 11.43 -28.83 -5.82
C ARG A 514 12.55 -27.82 -6.03
N GLY A 515 12.52 -27.10 -7.14
CA GLY A 515 13.50 -26.06 -7.43
C GLY A 515 12.95 -24.88 -8.24
N LEU A 516 13.68 -23.77 -8.15
CA LEU A 516 13.47 -22.55 -8.93
C LEU A 516 14.67 -22.28 -9.82
N LEU A 517 14.45 -22.14 -11.13
CA LEU A 517 15.42 -21.61 -12.07
C LEU A 517 15.02 -20.19 -12.47
N THR A 518 15.97 -19.27 -12.36
CA THR A 518 15.75 -17.87 -12.71
C THR A 518 16.69 -17.42 -13.80
N HIS A 519 16.16 -16.77 -14.83
CA HIS A 519 16.96 -16.12 -15.86
C HIS A 519 16.87 -14.58 -15.80
N GLY A 520 17.87 -13.92 -16.38
CA GLY A 520 17.91 -12.46 -16.55
C GLY A 520 16.93 -11.95 -17.61
N PHE A 521 16.93 -10.63 -17.84
CA PHE A 521 16.18 -10.01 -18.93
C PHE A 521 17.05 -9.88 -20.19
N THR A 522 16.42 -10.03 -21.36
CA THR A 522 17.03 -9.62 -22.62
C THR A 522 17.17 -8.10 -22.69
N ILE A 523 18.37 -7.63 -23.02
CA ILE A 523 18.73 -6.22 -23.17
C ILE A 523 19.15 -5.93 -24.62
N ASP A 524 19.11 -4.65 -25.01
CA ASP A 524 19.62 -4.24 -26.32
C ASP A 524 21.15 -4.33 -26.40
N ALA A 525 21.71 -4.11 -27.60
CA ALA A 525 23.16 -4.17 -27.84
C ALA A 525 23.99 -3.14 -27.05
N GLN A 526 23.34 -2.16 -26.40
CA GLN A 526 23.96 -1.15 -25.53
C GLN A 526 23.71 -1.44 -24.04
N GLY A 527 23.12 -2.59 -23.70
CA GLY A 527 22.81 -2.99 -22.33
C GLY A 527 21.58 -2.30 -21.75
N ARG A 528 20.74 -1.67 -22.57
CA ARG A 528 19.53 -0.97 -22.09
C ARG A 528 18.33 -1.90 -22.14
N LYS A 529 17.40 -1.69 -21.22
CA LYS A 529 16.08 -2.34 -21.25
C LYS A 529 15.39 -2.08 -22.59
N MET A 530 14.88 -3.12 -23.23
CA MET A 530 14.10 -2.99 -24.46
C MET A 530 12.72 -2.40 -24.15
N SER A 531 12.29 -1.40 -24.94
CA SER A 531 10.94 -0.84 -24.84
C SER A 531 10.44 -0.33 -26.20
N LYS A 532 9.12 -0.38 -26.41
CA LYS A 532 8.48 0.12 -27.64
C LYS A 532 8.73 1.61 -27.85
N SER A 533 8.75 2.41 -26.78
CA SER A 533 8.99 3.86 -26.85
C SER A 533 10.41 4.22 -27.26
N LEU A 534 11.41 3.40 -26.91
CA LEU A 534 12.80 3.60 -27.33
C LEU A 534 13.09 3.03 -28.72
N GLY A 535 12.17 2.26 -29.31
CA GLY A 535 12.36 1.61 -30.60
C GLY A 535 13.53 0.62 -30.65
N ASN A 536 14.05 0.19 -29.49
CA ASN A 536 15.20 -0.70 -29.34
C ASN A 536 14.81 -2.17 -29.12
N GLY A 537 13.52 -2.49 -29.29
CA GLY A 537 13.03 -3.86 -29.18
C GLY A 537 13.37 -4.70 -30.40
N LEU A 538 13.63 -5.99 -30.17
CA LEU A 538 13.78 -6.99 -31.22
C LEU A 538 12.56 -7.93 -31.18
N ASP A 539 11.95 -8.18 -32.33
CA ASP A 539 10.88 -9.15 -32.48
C ASP A 539 11.48 -10.54 -32.78
N PRO A 540 11.28 -11.56 -31.90
CA PRO A 540 11.77 -12.91 -32.13
C PRO A 540 11.33 -13.51 -33.47
N GLN A 541 10.14 -13.16 -33.97
CA GLN A 541 9.62 -13.69 -35.23
C GLN A 541 10.37 -13.12 -36.43
N GLU A 542 10.78 -11.85 -36.37
CA GLU A 542 11.58 -11.23 -37.42
C GLU A 542 12.99 -11.84 -37.49
N VAL A 543 13.57 -12.18 -36.33
CA VAL A 543 14.85 -12.90 -36.28
C VAL A 543 14.68 -14.33 -36.79
N SER A 544 13.63 -15.04 -36.37
CA SER A 544 13.34 -16.42 -36.78
C SER A 544 13.14 -16.53 -38.30
N LYS A 545 12.41 -15.58 -38.92
CA LYS A 545 12.21 -15.54 -40.38
C LYS A 545 13.52 -15.35 -41.15
N LYS A 546 14.47 -14.56 -40.61
CA LYS A 546 15.73 -14.22 -41.28
C LYS A 546 16.81 -15.28 -41.08
N MET A 547 16.92 -15.83 -39.87
CA MET A 547 18.06 -16.64 -39.44
C MET A 547 17.70 -18.08 -39.04
N GLY A 548 16.41 -18.39 -38.89
CA GLY A 548 15.93 -19.66 -38.33
C GLY A 548 15.75 -19.59 -36.80
N ALA A 549 14.83 -20.42 -36.28
CA ALA A 549 14.57 -20.50 -34.84
C ALA A 549 15.74 -21.13 -34.07
N GLU A 550 16.52 -21.97 -34.72
CA GLU A 550 17.69 -22.66 -34.18
C GLU A 550 18.77 -21.68 -33.75
N ILE A 551 18.95 -20.58 -34.49
CA ILE A 551 19.93 -19.54 -34.16
C ILE A 551 19.52 -18.79 -32.89
N ILE A 552 18.23 -18.49 -32.71
CA ILE A 552 17.72 -17.88 -31.47
C ILE A 552 17.97 -18.83 -30.29
N ARG A 553 17.65 -20.11 -30.45
CA ARG A 553 17.84 -21.13 -29.40
C ARG A 553 19.31 -21.29 -29.03
N LEU A 554 20.20 -21.32 -30.01
CA LEU A 554 21.64 -21.40 -29.77
C LEU A 554 22.16 -20.14 -29.06
N TRP A 555 21.69 -18.96 -29.47
CA TRP A 555 22.05 -17.70 -28.82
C TRP A 555 21.60 -17.67 -27.35
N VAL A 556 20.35 -18.06 -27.06
CA VAL A 556 19.85 -18.17 -25.68
C VAL A 556 20.70 -19.16 -24.88
N ALA A 557 20.98 -20.35 -25.41
CA ALA A 557 21.77 -21.38 -24.73
C ALA A 557 23.24 -21.01 -24.51
N ALA A 558 23.78 -20.08 -25.31
CA ALA A 558 25.15 -19.59 -25.19
C ALA A 558 25.27 -18.29 -24.36
N SER A 559 24.15 -17.76 -23.87
CA SER A 559 24.10 -16.55 -23.03
C SER A 559 24.13 -16.95 -21.56
N ASP A 560 24.87 -16.18 -20.76
CA ASP A 560 24.96 -16.31 -19.29
C ASP A 560 23.80 -15.59 -18.60
#